data_AF-A0A3R7VUR8-F1
#
_entry.id   AF-A0A3R7VUR8-F1
#
_cell.length_a   1.000
_cell.length_b   1.000
_cell.length_c   1.000
_cell.angle_alpha   90.00
_cell.angle_beta   90.00
_cell.angle_gamma   90.00
#
_symmetry.space_group_name_H-M   'P 1'
#
loop_
_entity.id
_entity.type
_entity.pdbx_description
1 polymer ?
#
loop_
_entity_poly.entity_id
_entity_poly.type
_entity_poly.pdbx_seq_one_letter_code
_entity_poly.pdbx_strand_id
1 'polypeptide(L)' 'MKYVPYYISILGFFLTLVFSYLIGSYYGIEWLVFYDLDTASGGFTLEAGISWIPIIIALLVAYLGWKIGLKRFPDENSGN' A
#
# COMPACT_ATOMS: atom_id res chain seq x y z
N MET A 1 -3.55 23.18 7.32
CA MET A 1 -4.54 22.07 7.31
C MET A 1 -3.90 20.83 7.93
N LYS A 2 -4.07 20.65 9.25
CA LYS A 2 -3.38 19.65 10.07
C LYS A 2 -3.42 18.20 9.55
N TYR A 3 -4.52 17.81 8.91
CA TYR A 3 -4.75 16.41 8.52
C TYR A 3 -4.33 16.07 7.08
N VAL A 4 -3.96 17.06 6.26
CA VAL A 4 -3.60 16.86 4.84
C VAL A 4 -2.47 15.84 4.65
N PRO A 5 -1.37 15.84 5.43
CA PRO A 5 -0.31 14.84 5.29
C PRO A 5 -0.80 13.40 5.50
N TYR A 6 -1.78 13.20 6.40
CA TYR A 6 -2.37 11.89 6.68
C TYR A 6 -3.28 11.42 5.55
N TYR A 7 -4.10 12.32 4.99
CA TYR A 7 -4.92 11.99 3.82
C TYR A 7 -4.06 11.63 2.60
N ILE A 8 -2.96 12.35 2.36
CA ILE A 8 -2.00 12.02 1.28
C ILE A 8 -1.37 10.65 1.49
N SER A 9 -0.99 10.32 2.74
CA SER A 9 -0.41 9.02 3.09
C SER A 9 -1.38 7.85 2.87
N ILE A 10 -2.62 7.97 3.40
CA ILE A 10 -3.66 6.95 3.25
C ILE A 10 -4.04 6.77 1.78
N LEU A 11 -4.23 7.87 1.05
CA LEU A 11 -4.54 7.82 -0.37
C LEU A 11 -3.41 7.15 -1.16
N GLY A 12 -2.16 7.52 -0.87
CA GLY A 12 -0.98 6.92 -1.50
C GLY A 12 -0.86 5.42 -1.25
N PHE A 13 -1.15 4.97 -0.02
CA PHE A 13 -1.19 3.55 0.33
C PHE A 13 -2.16 2.76 -0.55
N PHE A 14 -3.44 3.16 -0.55
CA PHE A 14 -4.48 2.44 -1.30
C PHE A 14 -4.28 2.50 -2.81
N LEU A 15 -3.87 3.66 -3.34
CA LEU A 15 -3.54 3.79 -4.77
C LEU A 15 -2.41 2.85 -5.16
N THR A 16 -1.37 2.75 -4.33
CA THR A 16 -0.24 1.85 -4.60
C THR A 16 -0.69 0.40 -4.66
N LEU A 17 -1.55 -0.05 -3.74
CA LEU A 17 -2.10 -1.40 -3.78
C LEU A 17 -2.91 -1.67 -5.07
N VAL A 18 -3.76 -0.72 -5.47
CA VAL A 18 -4.54 -0.82 -6.71
C VAL A 18 -3.62 -0.91 -7.93
N PHE A 19 -2.62 -0.03 -8.02
CA PHE A 19 -1.67 -0.05 -9.13
C PHE A 19 -0.83 -1.31 -9.14
N SER A 20 -0.35 -1.78 -7.98
CA SER A 20 0.38 -3.04 -7.89
C SER A 20 -0.46 -4.22 -8.38
N TYR A 21 -1.74 -4.30 -7.99
CA TYR A 21 -2.64 -5.34 -8.48
C TYR A 21 -2.84 -5.24 -10.00
N LEU A 22 -3.11 -4.05 -10.54
CA LEU A 22 -3.31 -3.85 -11.98
C LEU A 22 -2.05 -4.21 -12.78
N ILE A 23 -0.87 -3.80 -12.32
CA ILE A 23 0.42 -4.14 -12.93
C ILE A 23 0.66 -5.65 -12.84
N GLY A 24 0.45 -6.24 -11.65
CA GLY A 24 0.59 -7.67 -11.44
C GLY A 24 -0.29 -8.50 -12.36
N SER A 25 -1.57 -8.12 -12.47
CA SER A 25 -2.54 -8.79 -13.33
C SER A 25 -2.22 -8.61 -14.82
N TYR A 26 -1.80 -7.41 -15.25
CA TYR A 26 -1.50 -7.15 -16.66
C TYR A 26 -0.23 -7.85 -17.15
N TYR A 27 0.82 -7.91 -16.32
CA TYR A 27 2.11 -8.51 -16.67
C TYR A 27 2.25 -9.98 -16.23
N GLY A 28 1.24 -10.55 -15.57
CA GLY A 28 1.30 -11.91 -15.02
C GLY A 28 2.33 -12.06 -13.89
N ILE A 29 2.57 -10.99 -13.12
CA ILE A 29 3.50 -11.02 -11.98
C ILE A 29 2.71 -11.46 -10.75
N GLU A 30 2.74 -12.75 -10.45
CA GLU A 30 2.05 -13.38 -9.31
C GLU A 30 2.40 -12.71 -7.98
N TRP A 31 3.63 -12.24 -7.81
CA TRP A 31 4.10 -11.58 -6.60
C TRP A 31 3.53 -10.16 -6.40
N LEU A 32 2.77 -9.61 -7.34
CA LEU A 32 2.06 -8.33 -7.16
C LEU A 32 0.55 -8.50 -6.99
N VAL A 33 0.07 -9.75 -7.05
CA VAL A 33 -1.35 -10.09 -6.96
C VAL A 33 -1.63 -10.76 -5.60
N PHE A 34 -2.75 -10.43 -4.98
CA PHE A 34 -3.20 -11.03 -3.72
C PHE A 34 -3.97 -12.34 -3.99
N TYR A 35 -3.24 -13.40 -4.36
CA TYR A 35 -3.64 -14.82 -4.43
C TYR A 35 -4.72 -15.29 -5.41
N ASP A 36 -4.49 -16.51 -5.90
CA ASP A 36 -5.36 -17.35 -6.72
C ASP A 36 -6.42 -18.04 -5.84
N LEU A 37 -7.69 -17.99 -6.25
CA LEU A 37 -8.83 -18.52 -5.48
C LEU A 37 -9.00 -20.05 -5.63
N ASP A 38 -8.21 -20.71 -6.48
CA ASP A 38 -8.44 -22.10 -6.90
C ASP A 38 -7.90 -23.18 -5.94
N THR A 39 -7.12 -22.83 -4.91
CA THR A 39 -6.51 -23.81 -3.97
C THR A 39 -7.46 -24.27 -2.84
N ALA A 40 -8.74 -23.88 -2.86
CA ALA A 40 -9.66 -24.01 -1.72
C ALA A 40 -10.30 -25.41 -1.48
N SER A 41 -9.83 -26.50 -2.10
CA SER A 41 -10.50 -27.82 -1.99
C SER A 41 -9.77 -28.92 -1.21
N GLY A 42 -8.59 -28.67 -0.63
CA GLY A 42 -7.76 -29.77 -0.11
C GLY A 42 -6.96 -29.46 1.15
N GLY A 43 -7.61 -29.15 2.25
CA GLY A 43 -6.97 -29.13 3.57
C GLY A 43 -6.31 -27.79 3.92
N PHE A 44 -6.29 -27.52 5.22
CA PHE A 44 -5.85 -26.27 5.83
C PHE A 44 -4.31 -26.16 5.76
N THR A 45 -3.76 -25.82 4.59
CA THR A 45 -2.41 -25.24 4.52
C THR A 45 -2.54 -23.74 4.73
N LEU A 46 -1.87 -23.21 5.75
CA LEU A 46 -1.62 -21.78 5.91
C LEU A 46 -0.64 -21.29 4.81
N GLU A 47 -0.85 -21.68 3.56
CA GLU A 47 -0.36 -20.97 2.37
C GLU A 47 -1.32 -19.80 2.07
N ALA A 48 -1.69 -19.05 3.09
CA ALA A 48 -2.14 -17.68 2.90
C ALA A 48 -0.88 -16.87 2.55
N GLY A 49 -0.29 -17.12 1.39
CA GLY A 49 1.01 -16.55 1.06
C GLY A 49 0.92 -15.09 0.66
N ILE A 50 -0.06 -14.34 1.20
CA ILE A 50 -0.33 -12.91 1.03
C ILE A 50 0.91 -12.21 0.49
N SER A 51 0.87 -11.72 -0.75
CA SER A 51 2.05 -11.11 -1.30
C SER A 51 2.39 -9.84 -0.53
N TRP A 52 3.51 -9.90 0.20
CA TRP A 52 3.98 -8.81 1.05
C TRP A 52 4.61 -7.68 0.24
N ILE A 53 5.06 -7.94 -0.99
CA ILE A 53 5.72 -6.95 -1.85
C ILE A 53 4.82 -5.72 -2.09
N PRO A 54 3.59 -5.84 -2.59
CA PRO A 54 2.70 -4.69 -2.79
C PRO A 54 2.40 -3.95 -1.48
N ILE A 55 2.31 -4.67 -0.34
CA ILE A 55 2.11 -4.06 0.98
C ILE A 55 3.33 -3.21 1.38
N ILE A 56 4.54 -3.74 1.23
CA ILE A 56 5.79 -3.04 1.57
C ILE A 56 5.93 -1.79 0.70
N ILE A 57 5.67 -1.89 -0.61
CA ILE A 57 5.72 -0.73 -1.53
C ILE A 57 4.67 0.32 -1.12
N ALA A 58 3.45 -0.11 -0.80
CA ALA A 58 2.40 0.80 -0.35
C ALA A 58 2.77 1.52 0.95
N LEU A 59 3.40 0.84 1.92
CA LEU A 59 3.91 1.46 3.14
C LEU A 59 5.01 2.50 2.88
N LEU A 60 5.94 2.20 1.96
CA LEU A 60 6.98 3.16 1.56
C LEU A 60 6.37 4.41 0.92
N VAL A 61 5.42 4.25 0.00
CA VAL A 61 4.73 5.37 -0.65
C VAL A 61 3.93 6.18 0.37
N ALA A 62 3.24 5.52 1.30
CA ALA A 62 2.52 6.20 2.38
C ALA A 62 3.46 7.05 3.25
N TYR A 63 4.59 6.48 3.66
CA TYR A 63 5.61 7.19 4.45
C TYR A 63 6.17 8.41 3.71
N LEU A 64 6.49 8.25 2.42
CA LEU A 64 6.98 9.36 1.59
C LEU A 64 5.90 10.44 1.40
N GLY A 65 4.65 10.04 1.16
CA GLY A 65 3.51 10.93 1.04
C GLY A 65 3.28 11.75 2.31
N TRP A 66 3.37 11.12 3.48
CA TRP A 66 3.31 11.80 4.78
C TRP A 66 4.46 12.81 4.94
N LYS A 67 5.70 12.38 4.66
CA LYS A 67 6.89 13.23 4.79
C LYS A 67 6.84 14.45 3.87
N ILE A 68 6.40 14.28 2.63
CA ILE A 68 6.21 15.38 1.66
C ILE A 68 5.06 16.29 2.12
N GLY A 69 3.96 15.69 2.59
CA GLY A 69 2.81 16.41 3.13
C GLY A 69 3.21 17.32 4.29
N LEU A 70 3.98 16.80 5.25
CA LEU A 70 4.49 17.59 6.38
C LEU A 70 5.41 18.73 5.95
N LYS A 71 6.29 18.51 4.96
CA LYS A 71 7.18 19.56 4.44
C LYS A 71 6.39 20.70 3.77
N ARG A 72 5.32 20.36 3.06
CA ARG A 72 4.53 21.32 2.27
C ARG A 72 3.43 22.00 3.08
N PHE A 73 2.88 21.30 4.05
CA PHE A 73 1.86 21.76 4.98
C PHE A 73 2.36 21.55 6.40
N PRO A 74 3.37 22.33 6.84
CA PRO A 74 3.84 22.26 8.21
C PRO A 74 2.67 22.54 9.14
N ASP A 75 2.57 21.74 10.21
CA ASP A 75 1.57 21.97 11.24
C ASP A 75 1.95 23.27 11.95
N GLU A 76 1.02 24.23 12.05
CA GLU A 76 1.27 25.55 12.66
C GLU A 76 1.73 25.46 14.13
N ASN A 77 1.62 24.27 14.74
CA ASN A 77 2.06 23.97 16.11
C ASN A 77 3.41 23.21 16.17
N SER A 78 4.14 23.02 15.07
CA SER A 78 5.45 22.33 15.10
C SER A 78 6.62 23.23 15.52
N GLY A 79 6.34 24.47 15.94
CA GLY A 79 7.29 25.39 16.55
C GLY A 79 6.82 25.77 17.95
N ASN A 80 7.06 24.89 18.92
CA ASN A 80 7.13 25.20 20.35
C ASN A 80 8.21 24.34 20.98
#